data_AF-A0A7K3ZNN5-F1
#
_entry.id   AF-A0A7K3ZNN5-F1
#
_cell.length_a   1.000
_cell.length_b   1.000
_cell.length_c   1.000
_cell.angle_alpha   90.00
_cell.angle_beta   90.00
_cell.angle_gamma   90.00
#
_symmetry.space_group_name_H-M   'P 1'
#
loop_
_entity.id
_entity.type
_entity.pdbx_description
1 polymer ?
#
loop_
_entity_poly.entity_id
_entity_poly.type
_entity_poly.pdbx_seq_one_letter_code
_entity_poly.pdbx_strand_id
1 'polypeptide(L)'
;MGEDLGKIVVDTAVSLGQPTVSELVDSLVKQKGLKFKDATKAVYVEYKKGNLDLSGANPPSNLASYFVNLDNAWFWAVSALVAVTVLVVFTVNASALLYLRYALGGVFVLFLPGFMLISALYPRGGELDSLERIALSIGLSLAIVPLIGLVLNYTPWGIRLEPIMVSMALFAEVMAVAVVVRRFKYFQLGQR
;
A
#
# COMPACT_ATOMS: atom_id res chain seq x y z
N MET A 1 -16.88 -19.89 27.10
CA MET A 1 -16.14 -20.86 26.26
C MET A 1 -15.18 -20.21 25.26
N GLY A 2 -15.46 -19.05 24.66
CA GLY A 2 -14.54 -18.44 23.67
C GLY A 2 -13.28 -17.78 24.24
N GLU A 3 -13.32 -17.33 25.49
CA GLU A 3 -12.19 -16.62 26.15
C GLU A 3 -11.05 -17.57 26.56
N ASP A 4 -11.40 -18.82 26.89
CA ASP A 4 -10.46 -19.87 27.28
C ASP A 4 -9.64 -20.38 26.06
N LEU A 5 -10.31 -20.50 24.91
CA LEU A 5 -9.66 -20.87 23.65
C LEU A 5 -8.64 -19.83 23.18
N GLY A 6 -8.91 -18.54 23.41
CA GLY A 6 -7.97 -17.47 23.05
C GLY A 6 -6.65 -17.58 23.80
N LYS A 7 -6.69 -17.81 25.12
CA LYS A 7 -5.49 -18.03 25.94
C LYS A 7 -4.71 -19.27 25.49
N ILE A 8 -5.40 -20.38 25.23
CA ILE A 8 -4.78 -21.62 24.75
C ILE A 8 -4.01 -21.38 23.45
N VAL A 9 -4.57 -20.61 22.52
CA VAL A 9 -3.91 -20.30 21.24
C VAL A 9 -2.65 -19.47 21.46
N VAL A 10 -2.74 -18.40 22.27
CA VAL A 10 -1.60 -17.51 22.54
C VAL A 10 -0.50 -18.26 23.29
N ASP A 11 -0.83 -19.03 24.32
CA ASP A 11 0.14 -19.84 25.08
C ASP A 11 0.83 -20.88 24.19
N THR A 12 0.08 -21.48 23.26
CA THR A 12 0.65 -22.44 22.30
C THR A 12 1.58 -21.74 21.31
N ALA A 13 1.22 -20.53 20.84
CA ALA A 13 2.09 -19.75 19.97
C ALA A 13 3.40 -19.34 20.67
N VAL A 14 3.31 -18.89 21.93
CA VAL A 14 4.47 -18.53 22.76
C VAL A 14 5.38 -19.73 23.03
N SER A 15 4.80 -20.90 23.33
CA SER A 15 5.60 -22.11 23.60
C SER A 15 6.35 -22.63 22.37
N LEU A 16 5.85 -22.35 21.16
CA LEU A 16 6.51 -22.67 19.89
C LEU A 16 7.46 -21.56 19.40
N GLY A 17 7.45 -20.38 20.03
CA GLY A 17 8.30 -19.23 19.69
C GLY A 17 7.82 -18.47 18.46
N GLN A 18 8.15 -18.93 17.24
CA GLN A 18 7.73 -18.34 15.97
C GLN A 18 7.17 -19.41 15.01
N PRO A 19 6.09 -20.12 15.39
CA PRO A 19 5.54 -21.16 14.53
C PRO A 19 4.91 -20.57 13.27
N THR A 20 4.97 -21.34 12.20
CA THR A 20 4.09 -21.11 11.04
C THR A 20 2.62 -21.30 11.43
N VAL A 21 1.71 -20.69 10.68
CA VAL A 21 0.26 -20.87 10.90
C VAL A 21 -0.13 -22.36 10.85
N SER A 22 0.49 -23.11 9.94
CA SER A 22 0.31 -24.56 9.85
C SER A 22 0.78 -25.29 11.11
N GLU A 23 1.97 -24.98 11.63
CA GLU A 23 2.49 -25.61 12.84
C GLU A 23 1.65 -25.27 14.07
N LEU A 24 1.20 -24.01 14.19
CA LEU A 24 0.33 -23.60 15.28
C LEU A 24 -1.02 -24.35 15.23
N VAL A 25 -1.67 -24.40 14.06
CA VAL A 25 -2.94 -25.11 13.87
C VAL A 25 -2.77 -26.60 14.12
N ASP A 26 -1.71 -27.22 13.58
CA ASP A 26 -1.41 -28.64 13.79
C ASP A 26 -1.16 -28.97 15.26
N SER A 27 -0.46 -28.10 15.98
CA SER A 27 -0.19 -28.26 17.41
C SER A 27 -1.48 -28.16 18.23
N LEU A 28 -2.38 -27.23 17.88
CA LEU A 28 -3.70 -27.10 18.52
C LEU A 28 -4.59 -28.33 18.26
N VAL A 29 -4.53 -28.91 17.06
CA VAL A 29 -5.28 -30.12 16.72
C VAL A 29 -4.71 -31.34 17.47
N LYS A 30 -3.39 -31.53 17.46
CA LYS A 30 -2.74 -32.72 18.04
C LYS A 30 -2.65 -32.68 19.56
N GLN A 31 -2.32 -31.54 20.16
CA GLN A 31 -2.05 -31.44 21.60
C GLN A 31 -3.29 -31.04 22.41
N LYS A 32 -4.20 -30.25 21.83
CA LYS A 32 -5.39 -29.74 22.53
C LYS A 32 -6.69 -30.40 22.05
N GLY A 33 -6.61 -31.33 21.09
CA GLY A 33 -7.75 -32.10 20.59
C GLY A 33 -8.80 -31.26 19.85
N LEU A 34 -8.43 -30.06 19.38
CA LEU A 34 -9.32 -29.19 18.66
C LEU A 34 -9.59 -29.73 17.26
N LYS A 35 -10.80 -29.54 16.74
CA LYS A 35 -11.07 -29.79 15.32
C LYS A 35 -10.33 -28.75 14.50
N PHE A 36 -9.80 -29.13 13.34
CA PHE A 36 -9.08 -28.23 12.44
C PHE A 36 -9.83 -26.91 12.21
N LYS A 37 -11.13 -26.98 11.89
CA LYS A 37 -11.99 -25.81 11.68
C LYS A 37 -12.05 -24.87 12.89
N ASP A 38 -12.10 -25.43 14.09
CA ASP A 38 -12.17 -24.65 15.34
C ASP A 38 -10.80 -24.06 15.68
N ALA A 39 -9.71 -24.79 15.45
CA ALA A 39 -8.34 -24.30 15.61
C ALA A 39 -8.03 -23.15 14.64
N THR A 40 -8.34 -23.30 13.35
CA THR A 40 -8.13 -22.23 12.36
C THR A 40 -8.96 -21.00 12.69
N LYS A 41 -10.22 -21.19 13.11
CA LYS A 41 -11.09 -20.09 13.53
C LYS A 41 -10.55 -19.38 14.77
N ALA A 42 -10.05 -20.13 15.75
CA ALA A 42 -9.47 -19.56 16.97
C ALA A 42 -8.22 -18.73 16.67
N VAL A 43 -7.29 -19.27 15.86
CA VAL A 43 -6.10 -18.53 15.40
C VAL A 43 -6.49 -17.25 14.65
N TYR A 44 -7.47 -17.33 13.73
CA TYR A 44 -7.96 -16.18 13.00
C TYR A 44 -8.61 -15.12 13.89
N VAL A 45 -9.38 -15.53 14.90
CA VAL A 45 -10.00 -14.62 15.86
C VAL A 45 -8.95 -13.91 16.72
N GLU A 46 -7.93 -14.62 17.19
CA GLU A 46 -6.86 -14.02 17.99
C GLU A 46 -5.97 -13.08 17.16
N TYR A 47 -5.71 -13.43 15.90
CA TYR A 47 -5.10 -12.50 14.94
C TYR A 47 -5.94 -11.24 14.76
N LYS A 48 -7.26 -11.37 14.55
CA LYS A 48 -8.17 -10.23 14.38
C LYS A 48 -8.29 -9.35 15.63
N LYS A 49 -8.10 -9.93 16.82
CA LYS A 49 -8.02 -9.18 18.08
C LYS A 49 -6.69 -8.46 18.28
N GLY A 50 -5.67 -8.74 17.47
CA GLY A 50 -4.32 -8.19 17.61
C GLY A 50 -3.45 -8.93 18.63
N ASN A 51 -3.87 -10.11 19.10
CA ASN A 51 -3.11 -10.91 20.06
C ASN A 51 -2.04 -11.78 19.39
N LEU A 52 -2.14 -11.98 18.07
CA LEU A 52 -1.15 -12.66 17.23
C LEU A 52 -0.82 -11.76 16.05
N ASP A 53 0.46 -11.61 15.73
CA ASP A 53 0.90 -10.96 14.50
C ASP A 53 1.41 -12.00 13.50
N LEU A 54 0.87 -11.98 12.29
CA LEU A 54 1.24 -12.90 11.23
C LEU A 54 2.36 -12.26 10.40
N SER A 55 3.61 -12.58 10.74
CA SER A 55 4.77 -12.12 9.97
C SER A 55 5.01 -13.00 8.75
N GLY A 56 5.44 -12.40 7.64
CA GLY A 56 5.73 -13.12 6.40
C GLY A 56 6.93 -14.06 6.54
N ALA A 57 6.87 -15.24 5.91
CA ALA A 57 7.86 -16.30 6.06
C ALA A 57 9.30 -15.93 5.61
N ASN A 58 9.45 -14.93 4.72
CA ASN A 58 10.75 -14.45 4.23
C ASN A 58 10.78 -12.91 4.18
N PRO A 59 11.22 -12.22 5.25
CA PRO A 59 11.39 -10.78 5.21
C PRO A 59 12.49 -10.38 4.21
N PRO A 60 12.29 -9.29 3.44
CA PRO A 60 13.34 -8.76 2.60
C PRO A 60 14.52 -8.27 3.45
N SER A 61 15.72 -8.81 3.23
CA SER A 61 16.92 -8.42 3.97
C SER A 61 17.46 -7.05 3.53
N ASN A 62 17.24 -6.65 2.28
CA ASN A 62 17.74 -5.40 1.70
C ASN A 62 16.63 -4.58 1.01
N LEU A 63 16.78 -3.25 1.01
CA LEU A 63 15.89 -2.32 0.31
C LEU A 63 15.86 -2.56 -1.21
N ALA A 64 17.02 -2.84 -1.81
CA ALA A 64 17.13 -3.10 -3.25
C ALA A 64 16.42 -4.41 -3.65
N SER A 65 16.58 -5.47 -2.86
CA SER A 65 15.85 -6.72 -3.08
C SER A 65 14.35 -6.52 -2.88
N TYR A 66 13.93 -5.70 -1.91
CA TYR A 66 12.52 -5.40 -1.71
C TYR A 66 11.93 -4.72 -2.95
N PHE A 67 12.59 -3.68 -3.48
CA PHE A 67 12.12 -2.88 -4.62
C PHE A 67 11.89 -3.71 -5.90
N VAL A 68 12.72 -4.72 -6.16
CA VAL A 68 12.66 -5.55 -7.39
C VAL A 68 11.76 -6.79 -7.25
N ASN A 69 11.36 -7.16 -6.02
CA ASN A 69 10.48 -8.31 -5.80
C ASN A 69 9.06 -8.08 -6.35
N LEU A 70 8.38 -9.16 -6.77
CA LEU A 70 6.99 -9.13 -7.27
C LEU A 70 6.00 -8.51 -6.28
N ASP A 71 6.30 -8.51 -4.99
CA ASP A 71 5.49 -7.85 -3.95
C ASP A 71 5.34 -6.33 -4.20
N ASN A 72 6.28 -5.74 -4.94
CA ASN A 72 6.25 -4.34 -5.37
C ASN A 72 5.79 -4.16 -6.83
N ALA A 73 5.09 -5.13 -7.41
CA ALA A 73 4.44 -4.98 -8.71
C ALA A 73 3.51 -3.74 -8.78
N TRP A 74 2.91 -3.36 -7.64
CA TRP A 74 2.10 -2.15 -7.53
C TRP A 74 2.91 -0.87 -7.84
N PHE A 75 4.20 -0.81 -7.45
CA PHE A 75 5.08 0.33 -7.73
C PHE A 75 5.32 0.44 -9.23
N TRP A 76 5.71 -0.68 -9.87
CA TRP A 76 5.92 -0.74 -11.31
C TRP A 76 4.66 -0.42 -12.11
N ALA A 77 3.49 -0.87 -11.64
CA ALA A 77 2.22 -0.53 -12.25
C ALA A 77 1.93 0.99 -12.18
N VAL A 78 2.21 1.63 -11.03
CA VAL A 78 2.09 3.08 -10.89
C VAL A 78 3.07 3.80 -11.82
N SER A 79 4.37 3.46 -11.80
CA SER A 79 5.35 4.13 -12.66
C SER A 79 5.06 3.92 -14.15
N ALA A 80 4.59 2.74 -14.55
CA ALA A 80 4.12 2.49 -15.92
C ALA A 80 2.90 3.36 -16.26
N LEU A 81 1.93 3.49 -15.34
CA LEU A 81 0.77 4.37 -15.52
C LEU A 81 1.18 5.85 -15.65
N VAL A 82 2.13 6.32 -14.82
CA VAL A 82 2.68 7.67 -14.92
C VAL A 82 3.34 7.87 -16.29
N ALA A 83 4.22 6.95 -16.70
CA ALA A 83 4.92 7.02 -17.97
C ALA A 83 3.96 7.03 -19.17
N VAL A 84 2.95 6.15 -19.17
CA VAL A 84 1.91 6.11 -20.21
C VAL A 84 1.11 7.40 -20.23
N THR A 85 0.72 7.92 -19.06
CA THR A 85 -0.05 9.18 -18.97
C THR A 85 0.77 10.34 -19.52
N VAL A 86 2.04 10.46 -19.12
CA VAL A 86 2.96 11.48 -19.61
C VAL A 86 3.12 11.38 -21.13
N LEU A 87 3.35 10.17 -21.65
CA LEU A 87 3.52 9.94 -23.08
C LEU A 87 2.25 10.32 -23.86
N VAL A 88 1.08 9.89 -23.40
CA VAL A 88 -0.22 10.21 -24.02
C VAL A 88 -0.46 11.72 -23.99
N VAL A 89 -0.18 12.39 -22.87
CA VAL A 89 -0.40 13.84 -22.73
C VAL A 89 0.50 14.66 -23.66
N PHE A 90 1.75 14.24 -23.90
CA PHE A 90 2.66 14.99 -24.79
C PHE A 90 2.53 14.64 -26.28
N THR A 91 2.18 13.39 -26.61
CA THR A 91 2.16 12.92 -28.02
C THR A 91 0.79 13.04 -28.68
N VAL A 92 -0.31 12.88 -27.93
CA VAL A 92 -1.65 12.85 -28.49
C VAL A 92 -2.25 14.24 -28.55
N ASN A 93 -2.08 14.90 -29.69
CA ASN A 93 -2.56 16.29 -29.91
C ASN A 93 -3.76 16.40 -30.87
N ALA A 94 -3.97 15.42 -31.77
CA ALA A 94 -5.11 15.39 -32.67
C ALA A 94 -5.47 13.93 -33.03
N SER A 95 -6.67 13.46 -32.66
CA SER A 95 -7.33 12.20 -33.08
C SER A 95 -8.43 11.82 -32.08
N ALA A 96 -9.15 10.71 -32.33
CA ALA A 96 -10.07 10.10 -31.36
C ALA A 96 -9.39 9.73 -30.01
N LEU A 97 -8.06 9.58 -29.99
CA LEU A 97 -7.30 9.32 -28.76
C LEU A 97 -7.27 10.53 -27.81
N LEU A 98 -7.75 11.69 -28.22
CA LEU A 98 -7.84 12.89 -27.37
C LEU A 98 -8.77 12.69 -26.16
N TYR A 99 -9.85 11.92 -26.33
CA TYR A 99 -10.70 11.54 -25.19
C TYR A 99 -9.95 10.70 -24.17
N LEU A 100 -9.08 9.79 -24.64
CA LEU A 100 -8.23 8.98 -23.77
C LEU A 100 -7.23 9.86 -23.01
N ARG A 101 -6.64 10.87 -23.68
CA ARG A 101 -5.76 11.86 -23.02
C ARG A 101 -6.48 12.60 -21.89
N TYR A 102 -7.70 13.07 -22.12
CA TYR A 102 -8.46 13.78 -21.09
C TYR A 102 -8.92 12.87 -19.95
N ALA A 103 -9.34 11.64 -20.25
CA ALA A 103 -9.69 10.67 -19.24
C ALA A 103 -8.48 10.29 -18.37
N LEU A 104 -7.36 9.91 -18.98
CA LEU A 104 -6.13 9.54 -18.26
C LEU A 104 -5.55 10.72 -17.50
N GLY A 105 -5.43 11.89 -18.13
CA GLY A 105 -4.95 13.10 -17.47
C GLY A 105 -5.84 13.52 -16.30
N GLY A 106 -7.16 13.44 -16.48
CA GLY A 106 -8.14 13.74 -15.42
C GLY A 106 -8.01 12.79 -14.24
N VAL A 107 -8.00 11.47 -14.48
CA VAL A 107 -7.82 10.46 -13.41
C VAL A 107 -6.48 10.63 -12.70
N PHE A 108 -5.42 10.85 -13.47
CA PHE A 108 -4.09 11.09 -12.93
C PHE A 108 -4.10 12.30 -11.98
N VAL A 109 -4.64 13.44 -12.41
CA VAL A 109 -4.69 14.67 -11.61
C VAL A 109 -5.60 14.53 -10.39
N LEU A 110 -6.77 13.90 -10.54
CA LEU A 110 -7.79 13.84 -9.50
C LEU A 110 -7.57 12.77 -8.43
N PHE A 111 -6.76 11.75 -8.72
CA PHE A 111 -6.63 10.60 -7.84
C PHE A 111 -5.19 10.23 -7.49
N LEU A 112 -4.29 10.18 -8.47
CA LEU A 112 -3.00 9.53 -8.28
C LEU A 112 -2.11 10.21 -7.22
N PRO A 113 -1.86 11.54 -7.24
CA PRO A 113 -1.06 12.22 -6.22
C PRO A 113 -1.56 12.00 -4.80
N GLY A 114 -2.88 12.16 -4.60
CA GLY A 114 -3.49 11.98 -3.28
C GLY A 114 -3.45 10.52 -2.83
N PHE A 115 -3.67 9.57 -3.75
CA PHE A 115 -3.56 8.15 -3.46
C PHE A 115 -2.14 7.74 -3.06
N MET A 116 -1.13 8.25 -3.76
CA MET A 116 0.27 7.99 -3.44
C MET A 116 0.66 8.60 -2.09
N LEU A 117 0.19 9.81 -1.79
CA LEU A 117 0.41 10.45 -0.49
C LEU A 117 -0.28 9.67 0.64
N ILE A 118 -1.55 9.27 0.50
CA ILE A 118 -2.25 8.47 1.51
C ILE A 118 -1.57 7.12 1.71
N SER A 119 -1.13 6.48 0.63
CA SER A 119 -0.40 5.23 0.71
C SER A 119 0.93 5.39 1.43
N ALA A 120 1.56 6.56 1.33
CA ALA A 120 2.78 6.87 2.09
C ALA A 120 2.43 7.16 3.54
N LEU A 121 1.41 7.96 3.83
CA LEU A 121 1.00 8.33 5.18
C LEU A 121 0.51 7.13 6.00
N TYR A 122 -0.33 6.30 5.39
CA TYR A 122 -0.98 5.12 5.97
C TYR A 122 -0.67 3.85 5.17
N PRO A 123 0.54 3.28 5.33
CA PRO A 123 0.97 2.15 4.52
C PRO A 123 0.36 0.81 4.94
N ARG A 124 -0.28 0.73 6.13
CA ARG A 124 -0.91 -0.52 6.61
C ARG A 124 -2.32 -0.67 6.06
N GLY A 125 -2.71 -1.92 5.79
CA GLY A 125 -4.03 -2.26 5.26
C GLY A 125 -5.19 -2.06 6.24
N GLY A 126 -4.91 -1.99 7.55
CA GLY A 126 -5.94 -1.83 8.60
C GLY A 126 -6.09 -0.42 9.18
N GLU A 127 -5.33 0.57 8.70
CA GLU A 127 -5.37 1.94 9.25
C GLU A 127 -6.54 2.77 8.73
N LEU A 128 -7.07 2.45 7.55
CA LEU A 128 -8.18 3.15 6.90
C LEU A 128 -9.08 2.12 6.23
N ASP A 129 -10.39 2.31 6.31
CA ASP A 129 -11.31 1.54 5.49
C ASP A 129 -11.10 1.83 4.00
N SER A 130 -11.51 0.91 3.13
CA SER A 130 -11.32 1.04 1.68
C SER A 130 -12.02 2.28 1.12
N LEU A 131 -13.22 2.61 1.63
CA LEU A 131 -13.96 3.79 1.20
C LEU A 131 -13.32 5.08 1.71
N GLU A 132 -12.84 5.09 2.96
CA GLU A 132 -12.12 6.22 3.54
C GLU A 132 -10.84 6.51 2.75
N ARG A 133 -10.07 5.48 2.40
CA ARG A 133 -8.86 5.61 1.59
C ARG A 133 -9.15 6.26 0.24
N ILE A 134 -10.22 5.85 -0.44
CA ILE A 134 -10.61 6.43 -1.73
C ILE A 134 -11.02 7.90 -1.56
N ALA A 135 -11.88 8.20 -0.59
CA ALA A 135 -12.36 9.56 -0.35
C ALA A 135 -11.22 10.52 0.00
N LEU A 136 -10.32 10.11 0.90
CA LEU A 136 -9.14 10.88 1.28
C LEU A 136 -8.16 11.07 0.12
N SER A 137 -7.99 10.06 -0.73
CA SER A 137 -7.13 10.16 -1.91
C SER A 137 -7.64 11.25 -2.87
N ILE A 138 -8.94 11.28 -3.14
CA ILE A 138 -9.55 12.32 -3.99
C ILE A 138 -9.40 13.70 -3.33
N GLY A 139 -9.76 13.81 -2.04
CA GLY A 139 -9.66 15.07 -1.29
C GLY A 139 -8.24 15.63 -1.24
N LEU A 140 -7.24 14.78 -1.00
CA LEU A 140 -5.83 15.20 -1.00
C LEU A 140 -5.32 15.56 -2.38
N SER A 141 -5.76 14.89 -3.44
CA SER A 141 -5.39 15.30 -4.80
C SER A 141 -5.92 16.71 -5.10
N LEU A 142 -7.18 16.99 -4.74
CA LEU A 142 -7.78 18.32 -4.88
C LEU A 142 -7.07 19.41 -4.08
N ALA A 143 -6.37 19.06 -2.99
CA ALA A 143 -5.54 20.00 -2.23
C ALA A 143 -4.13 20.15 -2.82
N ILE A 144 -3.49 19.05 -3.22
CA ILE A 144 -2.09 19.02 -3.64
C ILE A 144 -1.92 19.60 -5.05
N VAL A 145 -2.82 19.28 -5.98
CA VAL A 145 -2.67 19.73 -7.38
C VAL A 145 -2.65 21.26 -7.48
N PRO A 146 -3.60 22.01 -6.87
CA PRO A 146 -3.55 23.47 -6.92
C PRO A 146 -2.37 24.04 -6.16
N LEU A 147 -1.93 23.40 -5.08
CA LEU A 147 -0.75 23.83 -4.34
C LEU A 147 0.52 23.71 -5.19
N ILE A 148 0.69 22.61 -5.94
CA ILE A 148 1.79 22.45 -6.90
C ILE A 148 1.67 23.51 -8.01
N GLY A 149 0.47 23.74 -8.54
CA GLY A 149 0.23 24.81 -9.51
C GLY A 149 0.60 26.19 -8.99
N LEU A 150 0.27 26.50 -7.73
CA LEU A 150 0.61 27.75 -7.07
C LEU A 150 2.12 27.90 -6.90
N VAL A 151 2.82 26.84 -6.46
CA VAL A 151 4.29 26.85 -6.36
C VAL A 151 4.90 27.10 -7.74
N LEU A 152 4.41 26.42 -8.78
CA LEU A 152 4.88 26.59 -10.15
C LEU A 152 4.66 28.01 -10.68
N ASN A 153 3.60 28.70 -10.23
CA ASN A 153 3.35 30.09 -10.60
C ASN A 153 4.47 31.03 -10.17
N TYR A 154 5.18 30.72 -9.08
CA TYR A 154 6.34 31.49 -8.60
C TYR A 154 7.66 31.06 -9.24
N THR A 155 7.63 30.07 -10.14
CA THR A 155 8.82 29.62 -10.88
C THR A 155 8.88 30.25 -12.28
N PRO A 156 10.07 30.32 -12.92
CA PRO A 156 10.19 30.85 -14.28
C PRO A 156 9.34 30.13 -15.34
N TRP A 157 8.91 28.89 -15.06
CA TRP A 157 8.12 28.07 -15.97
C TRP A 157 6.61 28.41 -15.93
N GLY A 158 6.10 28.89 -14.81
CA GLY A 158 4.69 29.27 -14.61
C GLY A 158 3.68 28.12 -14.68
N ILE A 159 2.39 28.48 -14.75
CA ILE A 159 1.26 27.53 -14.84
C ILE A 159 1.04 27.12 -16.31
N ARG A 160 1.93 26.27 -16.83
CA ARG A 160 1.84 25.67 -18.17
C ARG A 160 1.63 24.16 -18.07
N LEU A 161 1.22 23.53 -19.17
CA LEU A 161 1.00 22.08 -19.20
C LEU A 161 2.29 21.30 -18.88
N GLU A 162 3.42 21.63 -19.51
CA GLU A 162 4.66 20.86 -19.34
C GLU A 162 5.17 20.89 -17.89
N PRO A 163 5.30 22.05 -17.23
CA PRO A 163 5.76 22.12 -15.84
C PRO A 163 4.82 21.44 -14.85
N ILE A 164 3.50 21.57 -15.06
CA ILE A 164 2.50 20.89 -14.21
C ILE A 164 2.65 19.38 -14.36
N MET A 165 2.65 18.86 -15.59
CA MET A 165 2.75 17.42 -15.81
C MET A 165 4.05 16.83 -15.27
N VAL A 166 5.19 17.50 -15.50
CA VAL A 166 6.49 17.06 -14.98
C VAL A 166 6.51 17.08 -13.45
N SER A 167 6.02 18.15 -12.82
CA SER A 167 6.00 18.26 -11.36
C SER A 167 5.09 17.23 -10.71
N MET A 168 3.94 16.97 -11.32
CA MET A 168 2.99 15.96 -10.85
C MET A 168 3.53 14.54 -11.02
N ALA A 169 4.17 14.23 -12.15
CA ALA A 169 4.83 12.95 -12.36
C ALA A 169 5.96 12.74 -11.34
N LEU A 170 6.81 13.75 -11.14
CA LEU A 170 7.89 13.70 -10.16
C LEU A 170 7.35 13.53 -8.74
N PHE A 171 6.30 14.25 -8.36
CA PHE A 171 5.64 14.09 -7.06
C PHE A 171 5.12 12.66 -6.87
N ALA A 172 4.44 12.09 -7.88
CA ALA A 172 3.90 10.74 -7.82
C ALA A 172 5.01 9.69 -7.65
N GLU A 173 6.11 9.79 -8.40
CA GLU A 173 7.27 8.88 -8.29
C GLU A 173 7.97 9.00 -6.93
N VAL A 174 8.19 10.23 -6.45
CA VAL A 174 8.79 10.45 -5.12
C VAL A 174 7.93 9.85 -4.02
N MET A 175 6.60 10.03 -4.09
CA MET A 175 5.68 9.41 -3.14
C MET A 175 5.68 7.88 -3.28
N ALA A 176 5.76 7.33 -4.50
CA ALA A 176 5.85 5.89 -4.73
C ALA A 176 7.09 5.28 -4.06
N VAL A 177 8.24 5.93 -4.21
CA VAL A 177 9.46 5.52 -3.50
C VAL A 177 9.27 5.65 -1.98
N ALA A 178 8.65 6.73 -1.50
CA ALA A 178 8.39 6.94 -0.08
C ALA A 178 7.48 5.83 0.51
N VAL A 179 6.49 5.34 -0.24
CA VAL A 179 5.65 4.20 0.15
C VAL A 179 6.50 2.94 0.32
N VAL A 180 7.36 2.62 -0.65
CA VAL A 180 8.23 1.44 -0.58
C VAL A 180 9.13 1.51 0.65
N VAL A 181 9.77 2.65 0.88
CA VAL A 181 10.64 2.88 2.04
C VAL A 181 9.87 2.73 3.35
N ARG A 182 8.66 3.32 3.43
CA ARG A 182 7.82 3.21 4.63
C ARG A 182 7.39 1.77 4.87
N ARG A 183 6.87 1.06 3.86
CA ARG A 183 6.48 -0.35 3.97
C ARG A 183 7.65 -1.21 4.46
N PHE A 184 8.85 -1.04 3.89
CA PHE A 184 10.05 -1.75 4.33
C PHE A 184 10.37 -1.49 5.82
N LYS A 185 10.30 -0.23 6.26
CA LYS A 185 10.53 0.11 7.67
C LYS A 185 9.49 -0.54 8.60
N TYR A 186 8.22 -0.59 8.18
CA TYR A 186 7.19 -1.29 8.95
C TYR A 186 7.43 -2.79 9.03
N PHE A 187 7.86 -3.41 7.93
CA PHE A 187 8.26 -4.82 7.95
C PHE A 187 9.40 -5.08 8.94
N GLN A 188 10.44 -4.23 8.97
CA GLN A 188 11.53 -4.40 9.94
C GLN A 188 11.11 -4.19 11.40
N LEU A 189 10.19 -3.27 11.66
CA LEU A 189 9.70 -2.99 13.02
C LEU A 189 8.78 -4.09 13.56
N GLY A 190 8.03 -4.78 12.70
CA GLY A 190 7.22 -5.95 13.10
C GLY A 190 8.04 -7.21 13.41
N GLN A 191 9.37 -7.15 13.26
CA GLN A 191 10.28 -8.26 13.62
C GLN A 191 11.02 -8.05 14.95
N ARG A 192 10.75 -6.96 15.67
CA ARG A 192 11.29 -6.68 17.00
C ARG A 192 10.19 -6.78 18.04
#